data_AF-A0A7H9DZC7-F1
#
_entry.id   AF-A0A7H9DZC7-F1
#
_cell.length_a   1.000
_cell.length_b   1.000
_cell.length_c   1.000
_cell.angle_alpha   90.00
_cell.angle_beta   90.00
_cell.angle_gamma   90.00
#
_symmetry.space_group_name_H-M   'P 1'
#
loop_
_entity.id
_entity.type
_entity.pdbx_description
1 polymer ?
#
loop_
_entity_poly.entity_id
_entity_poly.type
_entity_poly.pdbx_seq_one_letter_code
_entity_poly.pdbx_strand_id
1 'polypeptide(L)'
;MVLMVNVMHGRCIVSDYGSAYQPVCSRLVSELQRGHCSYSSFLKSLLSVLNQALESLEKAQSVIGQGRTVDCRIDVQRLATTKVRLSRVSKAVSAVIRTASADKEKEEEISLNFLKQTCTEPIKQCYDALYNISHSRHSLNLLAEHSIDAFSYVSNTVLVVIDATTLMRRAHTYVTTGKTVESPAIIKTRLRIERCMHALCYAIHTVQSYTIQSSVEASGGGCSAPEIRKMTCYQLQETALLSRLIPNQEERANRGDAASSPHYPSKYALDLLRRVLTRLIHRLAPSGPNTRFFTMVFRATMAHASEEYQDMESALPSDDSVIHQRNLSSMLLEASAMVFIVNASYIEGAHKRTQPNRGAHDILEAFKKLQRALSALKDKKKLCADKSKEDVSFCSSILYLVSTSRELIDNTYVHTLPNPPLHSALLNRTKDILLDAGSLCMRLMCDADYKYRRLQEDKSDLSDASLMRVFYLHSRR
;
A
#
# COMPACT_ATOMS: atom_id res chain seq x y z
N MET A 1 3.34 -31.45 23.60
CA MET A 1 2.38 -30.36 23.88
C MET A 1 1.88 -29.84 22.55
N VAL A 2 0.58 -30.02 22.30
CA VAL A 2 -0.10 -29.84 21.01
C VAL A 2 -0.20 -28.35 20.68
N LEU A 3 0.55 -27.88 19.68
CA LEU A 3 0.41 -26.52 19.14
C LEU A 3 -0.58 -26.58 17.98
N MET A 4 -1.82 -26.22 18.33
CA MET A 4 -2.96 -26.04 17.45
C MET A 4 -2.58 -25.19 16.23
N VAL A 5 -2.51 -25.83 15.07
CA VAL A 5 -2.57 -25.20 13.76
C VAL A 5 -4.01 -24.69 13.61
N ASN A 6 -4.30 -23.55 14.22
CA ASN A 6 -5.54 -22.84 13.96
C ASN A 6 -5.45 -22.30 12.52
N VAL A 7 -6.12 -23.05 11.65
CA VAL A 7 -6.54 -22.68 10.31
C VAL A 7 -6.99 -21.22 10.32
N MET A 8 -6.14 -20.33 9.81
CA MET A 8 -6.42 -18.91 9.69
C MET A 8 -7.52 -18.69 8.64
N HIS A 9 -8.76 -18.85 9.08
CA HIS A 9 -9.94 -18.37 8.38
C HIS A 9 -9.87 -16.84 8.34
N GLY A 10 -9.30 -16.30 7.27
CA GLY A 10 -9.36 -14.88 6.93
C GLY A 10 -10.75 -14.46 6.46
N ARG A 11 -11.79 -14.69 7.28
CA ARG A 11 -13.00 -13.87 7.27
C ARG A 11 -12.80 -12.72 8.28
N CYS A 12 -12.00 -11.74 7.88
CA CYS A 12 -12.06 -10.39 8.43
C CYS A 12 -11.82 -9.39 7.29
N ILE A 13 -12.81 -9.32 6.39
CA ILE A 13 -13.03 -8.19 5.47
C ILE A 13 -13.98 -7.18 6.15
N VAL A 14 -14.00 -7.13 7.49
CA VAL A 14 -14.89 -6.25 8.24
C VAL A 14 -14.13 -5.66 9.43
N SER A 15 -13.38 -4.60 9.16
CA SER A 15 -13.55 -3.38 9.92
C SER A 15 -13.06 -2.24 9.03
N ASP A 16 -14.04 -1.58 8.44
CA ASP A 16 -13.96 -0.49 7.49
C ASP A 16 -12.75 0.44 7.70
N TYR A 17 -12.08 0.79 6.59
CA TYR A 17 -10.98 1.76 6.49
C TYR A 17 -9.62 1.30 7.06
N GLY A 18 -8.87 0.55 6.25
CA GLY A 18 -7.41 0.59 6.37
C GLY A 18 -6.77 -0.42 7.34
N SER A 19 -7.38 -1.56 7.61
CA SER A 19 -6.60 -2.67 8.17
C SER A 19 -5.59 -3.14 7.12
N ALA A 20 -4.33 -2.78 7.34
CA ALA A 20 -3.21 -3.27 6.57
C ALA A 20 -3.28 -4.81 6.56
N TYR A 21 -3.35 -5.40 5.37
CA TYR A 21 -3.23 -6.84 5.22
C TYR A 21 -1.93 -7.29 5.90
N GLN A 22 -2.06 -7.91 7.09
CA GLN A 22 -0.92 -8.47 7.78
C GLN A 22 -0.58 -9.79 7.09
N PRO A 23 0.57 -9.89 6.43
CA PRO A 23 0.85 -11.02 5.57
C PRO A 23 1.17 -12.19 6.47
N VAL A 24 0.51 -13.32 6.22
CA VAL A 24 0.88 -14.62 6.77
C VAL A 24 2.39 -14.90 6.56
N CYS A 25 2.96 -14.28 5.51
CA CYS A 25 4.33 -14.43 5.06
C CYS A 25 5.43 -13.94 5.99
N SER A 26 5.22 -12.83 6.71
CA SER A 26 6.28 -12.24 7.55
C SER A 26 6.66 -13.15 8.71
N ARG A 27 5.65 -13.84 9.26
CA ARG A 27 5.82 -14.77 10.38
C ARG A 27 6.51 -16.06 9.94
N LEU A 28 6.03 -16.72 8.87
CA LEU A 28 6.56 -18.00 8.41
C LEU A 28 8.06 -17.97 8.05
N VAL A 29 8.51 -16.90 7.39
CA VAL A 29 9.94 -16.73 7.06
C VAL A 29 10.77 -16.50 8.32
N SER A 30 10.26 -15.71 9.27
CA SER A 30 10.96 -15.50 10.55
C SER A 30 11.05 -16.78 11.39
N GLU A 31 10.02 -17.62 11.38
CA GLU A 31 10.04 -18.91 12.09
C GLU A 31 11.04 -19.89 11.44
N LEU A 32 11.13 -19.90 10.09
CA LEU A 32 12.11 -20.70 9.36
C LEU A 32 13.56 -20.28 9.71
N GLN A 33 13.81 -18.99 9.85
CA GLN A 33 15.13 -18.45 10.21
C GLN A 33 15.55 -18.78 11.64
N ARG A 34 14.58 -18.76 12.57
CA ARG A 34 14.82 -19.08 13.98
C ARG A 34 14.93 -20.59 14.25
N GLY A 35 14.77 -21.43 13.22
CA GLY A 35 14.74 -22.88 13.35
C GLY A 35 13.49 -23.41 14.06
N HIS A 36 12.45 -22.59 14.21
CA HIS A 36 11.17 -22.97 14.81
C HIS A 36 10.20 -23.59 13.80
N CYS A 37 10.49 -23.46 12.50
CA CYS A 37 9.76 -24.10 11.42
C CYS A 37 10.74 -24.90 10.56
N SER A 38 10.39 -26.16 10.27
CA SER A 38 11.17 -27.03 9.38
C SER A 38 10.90 -26.71 7.90
N TYR A 39 11.79 -27.09 6.98
CA TYR A 39 11.60 -26.85 5.54
C TYR A 39 10.37 -27.61 5.03
N SER A 40 10.13 -28.83 5.50
CA SER A 40 8.92 -29.60 5.17
C SER A 40 7.64 -28.91 5.67
N SER A 41 7.65 -28.42 6.91
CA SER A 41 6.51 -27.71 7.50
C SER A 41 6.21 -26.39 6.76
N PHE A 42 7.25 -25.70 6.31
CA PHE A 42 7.15 -24.53 5.46
C PHE A 42 6.48 -24.86 4.12
N LEU A 43 6.90 -25.93 3.44
CA LEU A 43 6.30 -26.35 2.16
C LEU A 43 4.83 -26.75 2.31
N LYS A 44 4.45 -27.43 3.39
CA LYS A 44 3.05 -27.76 3.71
C LYS A 44 2.20 -26.49 3.87
N SER A 45 2.74 -25.49 4.57
CA SER A 45 2.08 -24.18 4.73
C SER A 45 1.94 -23.45 3.38
N LEU A 46 2.99 -23.45 2.55
CA LEU A 46 2.96 -22.88 1.20
C LEU A 46 1.91 -23.56 0.32
N LEU A 47 1.80 -24.89 0.38
CA LEU A 47 0.80 -25.64 -0.38
C LEU A 47 -0.63 -25.26 0.02
N SER A 48 -0.88 -25.10 1.33
CA SER A 48 -2.19 -24.65 1.82
C SER A 48 -2.57 -23.27 1.28
N VAL A 49 -1.63 -22.33 1.27
CA VAL A 49 -1.80 -20.99 0.69
C VAL A 49 -2.10 -21.08 -0.81
N LEU A 50 -1.35 -21.88 -1.58
CA LEU A 50 -1.58 -22.06 -3.01
C LEU A 50 -2.95 -22.68 -3.33
N ASN A 51 -3.42 -23.62 -2.52
CA ASN A 51 -4.74 -24.24 -2.70
C ASN A 51 -5.86 -23.23 -2.45
N GLN A 52 -5.69 -22.31 -1.50
CA GLN A 52 -6.66 -21.22 -1.28
C GLN A 52 -6.78 -20.28 -2.50
N ALA A 53 -5.67 -20.01 -3.21
CA ALA A 53 -5.71 -19.26 -4.46
C ALA A 53 -6.47 -20.02 -5.56
N LEU A 54 -6.24 -21.33 -5.69
CA LEU A 54 -6.94 -22.16 -6.66
C LEU A 54 -8.45 -22.23 -6.38
N GLU A 55 -8.85 -22.41 -5.13
CA GLU A 55 -10.26 -22.41 -4.72
C GLU A 55 -10.92 -21.04 -5.00
N SER A 56 -10.20 -19.95 -4.76
CA SER A 56 -10.69 -18.60 -5.06
C SER A 56 -10.88 -18.40 -6.57
N LEU A 57 -9.96 -18.86 -7.41
CA LEU A 57 -10.11 -18.82 -8.87
C LEU A 57 -11.29 -19.66 -9.35
N GLU A 58 -11.51 -20.83 -8.77
CA GLU A 58 -12.64 -21.69 -9.12
C GLU A 58 -13.97 -21.02 -8.80
N LYS A 59 -14.08 -20.37 -7.64
CA LYS A 59 -15.24 -19.56 -7.29
C LYS A 59 -15.43 -18.39 -8.25
N ALA A 60 -14.37 -17.68 -8.61
CA ALA A 60 -14.45 -16.61 -9.61
C ALA A 60 -14.97 -17.12 -10.96
N GLN A 61 -14.42 -18.22 -11.47
CA GLN A 61 -14.84 -18.83 -12.74
C GLN A 61 -16.28 -19.34 -12.67
N SER A 62 -16.70 -19.92 -11.55
CA SER A 62 -18.07 -20.39 -11.34
C SER A 62 -19.07 -19.23 -11.39
N VAL A 63 -18.77 -18.13 -10.71
CA VAL A 63 -19.63 -16.93 -10.72
C VAL A 63 -19.77 -16.37 -12.14
N ILE A 64 -18.67 -16.32 -12.91
CA ILE A 64 -18.71 -15.82 -14.29
C ILE A 64 -19.43 -16.82 -15.23
N GLY A 65 -19.21 -18.12 -15.06
CA GLY A 65 -19.75 -19.17 -15.93
C GLY A 65 -21.23 -19.50 -15.72
N GLN A 66 -21.82 -19.15 -14.58
CA GLN A 66 -23.24 -19.41 -14.26
C GLN A 66 -24.23 -18.55 -15.06
N GLY A 67 -23.81 -17.80 -16.08
CA GLY A 67 -24.69 -17.05 -16.98
C GLY A 67 -25.51 -15.92 -16.33
N ARG A 68 -25.35 -15.69 -15.02
CA ARG A 68 -25.99 -14.59 -14.27
C ARG A 68 -25.27 -13.24 -14.45
N THR A 69 -24.14 -13.22 -15.13
CA THR A 69 -23.34 -12.02 -15.40
C THR A 69 -23.03 -11.92 -16.88
N VAL A 70 -24.03 -11.56 -17.69
CA VAL A 70 -23.83 -11.24 -19.12
C VAL A 70 -22.81 -10.10 -19.31
N ASP A 71 -22.52 -9.34 -18.24
CA ASP A 71 -21.70 -8.11 -18.29
C ASP A 71 -20.44 -8.11 -17.40
N CYS A 72 -19.95 -9.26 -16.91
CA CYS A 72 -18.67 -9.29 -16.17
C CYS A 72 -17.50 -9.10 -17.14
N ARG A 73 -16.71 -8.03 -16.97
CA ARG A 73 -15.63 -7.67 -17.92
C ARG A 73 -14.29 -8.35 -17.63
N ILE A 74 -14.29 -9.38 -16.80
CA ILE A 74 -13.11 -10.19 -16.49
C ILE A 74 -12.96 -11.31 -17.51
N ASP A 75 -11.80 -11.39 -18.16
CA ASP A 75 -11.51 -12.42 -19.16
C ASP A 75 -11.33 -13.81 -18.51
N VAL A 76 -12.30 -14.69 -18.75
CA VAL A 76 -12.34 -16.06 -18.24
C VAL A 76 -11.21 -16.93 -18.80
N GLN A 77 -10.79 -16.72 -20.04
CA GLN A 77 -9.71 -17.49 -20.67
C GLN A 77 -8.37 -17.18 -20.00
N ARG A 78 -8.14 -15.92 -19.63
CA ARG A 78 -6.97 -15.51 -18.84
C ARG A 78 -7.01 -16.05 -17.42
N LEU A 79 -8.19 -16.13 -16.80
CA LEU A 79 -8.33 -16.81 -15.50
C LEU A 79 -8.07 -18.32 -15.59
N ALA A 80 -8.52 -18.98 -16.67
CA ALA A 80 -8.23 -20.39 -16.89
C ALA A 80 -6.72 -20.65 -17.08
N THR A 81 -6.05 -19.77 -17.85
CA THR A 81 -4.59 -19.81 -18.00
C THR A 81 -3.91 -19.64 -16.64
N THR A 82 -4.36 -18.69 -15.83
CA THR A 82 -3.87 -18.48 -14.45
C THR A 82 -4.02 -19.75 -13.61
N LYS A 83 -5.19 -20.38 -13.63
CA LYS A 83 -5.47 -21.62 -12.89
C LYS A 83 -4.51 -22.74 -13.28
N VAL A 84 -4.25 -22.93 -14.58
CA VAL A 84 -3.27 -23.92 -15.07
C VAL A 84 -1.88 -23.63 -14.51
N ARG A 85 -1.44 -22.37 -14.51
CA ARG A 85 -0.12 -21.96 -13.99
C ARG A 85 0.01 -22.25 -12.50
N LEU A 86 -0.96 -21.82 -11.69
CA LEU A 86 -0.96 -22.09 -10.25
C LEU A 86 -1.10 -23.58 -9.91
N SER A 87 -1.83 -24.34 -10.73
CA SER A 87 -1.94 -25.80 -10.56
C SER A 87 -0.60 -26.50 -10.78
N ARG A 88 0.24 -26.01 -11.70
CA ARG A 88 1.62 -26.52 -11.89
C ARG A 88 2.49 -26.25 -10.66
N VAL A 89 2.38 -25.05 -10.08
CA VAL A 89 3.08 -24.68 -8.83
C VAL A 89 2.64 -25.60 -7.68
N SER A 90 1.33 -25.72 -7.45
CA SER A 90 0.77 -26.58 -6.39
C SER A 90 1.19 -28.05 -6.56
N LYS A 91 1.18 -28.57 -7.80
CA LYS A 91 1.66 -29.93 -8.11
C LYS A 91 3.14 -30.11 -7.84
N ALA A 92 3.99 -29.14 -8.19
CA ALA A 92 5.43 -29.21 -7.93
C ALA A 92 5.72 -29.26 -6.41
N VAL A 93 5.08 -28.39 -5.63
CA VAL A 93 5.24 -28.37 -4.16
C VAL A 93 4.69 -29.67 -3.54
N SER A 94 3.51 -30.13 -3.99
CA SER A 94 2.91 -31.38 -3.51
C SER A 94 3.77 -32.61 -3.80
N ALA A 95 4.39 -32.67 -4.98
CA ALA A 95 5.28 -33.76 -5.36
C ALA A 95 6.49 -33.85 -4.41
N VAL A 96 7.08 -32.70 -4.08
CA VAL A 96 8.21 -32.63 -3.15
C VAL A 96 7.82 -33.06 -1.75
N ILE A 97 6.68 -32.56 -1.23
CA ILE A 97 6.16 -32.97 0.09
C ILE A 97 5.95 -34.48 0.15
N ARG A 98 5.39 -35.07 -0.92
CA ARG A 98 5.15 -36.52 -1.00
C ARG A 98 6.47 -37.30 -1.01
N THR A 99 7.46 -36.87 -1.78
CA THR A 99 8.79 -37.50 -1.81
C THR A 99 9.49 -37.38 -0.46
N ALA A 100 9.44 -36.20 0.17
CA ALA A 100 10.01 -35.96 1.49
C ALA A 100 9.33 -36.80 2.59
N SER A 101 8.01 -36.98 2.50
CA SER A 101 7.26 -37.80 3.47
C SER A 101 7.50 -39.31 3.32
N ALA A 102 7.95 -39.76 2.13
CA ALA A 102 8.26 -41.16 1.87
C ALA A 102 9.63 -41.59 2.44
N ASP A 103 10.55 -40.64 2.60
CA ASP A 103 11.89 -40.86 3.16
C ASP A 103 12.08 -39.93 4.37
N LYS A 104 11.64 -40.40 5.56
CA LYS A 104 11.67 -39.61 6.80
C LYS A 104 13.08 -39.19 7.21
N GLU A 105 14.10 -39.98 6.85
CA GLU A 105 15.49 -39.65 7.18
C GLU A 105 16.02 -38.49 6.32
N LYS A 106 15.49 -38.33 5.10
CA LYS A 106 15.87 -37.28 4.15
C LYS A 106 14.81 -36.19 3.96
N GLU A 107 13.75 -36.17 4.79
CA GLU A 107 12.61 -35.24 4.63
C GLU A 107 13.06 -33.77 4.52
N GLU A 108 13.94 -33.36 5.42
CA GLU A 108 14.46 -31.98 5.47
C GLU A 108 15.47 -31.72 4.34
N GLU A 109 16.31 -32.69 3.98
CA GLU A 109 17.27 -32.56 2.87
C GLU A 109 16.55 -32.39 1.53
N ILE A 110 15.52 -33.20 1.27
CA ILE A 110 14.70 -33.12 0.06
C ILE A 110 13.98 -31.76 -0.02
N SER A 111 13.41 -31.31 1.10
CA SER A 111 12.71 -30.03 1.19
C SER A 111 13.65 -28.84 0.98
N LEU A 112 14.84 -28.90 1.57
CA LEU A 112 15.92 -27.92 1.38
C LEU A 112 16.38 -27.87 -0.07
N ASN A 113 16.62 -29.03 -0.69
CA ASN A 113 17.07 -29.12 -2.09
C ASN A 113 16.04 -28.52 -3.05
N PHE A 114 14.75 -28.73 -2.82
CA PHE A 114 13.71 -28.06 -3.60
C PHE A 114 13.79 -26.53 -3.49
N LEU A 115 13.90 -26.00 -2.26
CA LEU A 115 14.02 -24.56 -2.03
C LEU A 115 15.27 -23.98 -2.68
N LYS A 116 16.38 -24.74 -2.68
CA LYS A 116 17.67 -24.29 -3.19
C LYS A 116 17.78 -24.35 -4.73
N GLN A 117 17.28 -25.41 -5.36
CA GLN A 117 17.57 -25.70 -6.78
C GLN A 117 16.34 -25.59 -7.69
N THR A 118 15.14 -25.89 -7.19
CA THR A 118 13.96 -26.07 -8.05
C THR A 118 12.92 -24.95 -7.86
N CYS A 119 13.02 -24.18 -6.78
CA CYS A 119 12.02 -23.15 -6.41
C CYS A 119 11.89 -22.00 -7.41
N THR A 120 12.89 -21.75 -8.25
CA THR A 120 12.91 -20.67 -9.25
C THR A 120 11.82 -20.82 -10.32
N GLU A 121 11.53 -22.05 -10.76
CA GLU A 121 10.50 -22.30 -11.77
C GLU A 121 9.07 -22.09 -11.21
N PRO A 122 8.69 -22.62 -10.03
CA PRO A 122 7.47 -22.24 -9.30
C PRO A 122 7.28 -20.72 -9.15
N ILE A 123 8.34 -19.99 -8.80
CA ILE A 123 8.32 -18.52 -8.69
C ILE A 123 7.96 -17.89 -10.05
N LYS A 124 8.58 -18.34 -11.14
CA LYS A 124 8.30 -17.86 -12.50
C LYS A 124 6.84 -18.11 -12.90
N GLN A 125 6.31 -19.30 -12.61
CA GLN A 125 4.90 -19.62 -12.88
C GLN A 125 3.93 -18.74 -12.08
N CYS A 126 4.28 -18.34 -10.85
CA CYS A 126 3.50 -17.36 -10.09
C CYS A 126 3.54 -15.96 -10.71
N TYR A 127 4.69 -15.51 -11.21
CA TYR A 127 4.79 -14.24 -11.95
C TYR A 127 3.92 -14.27 -13.22
N ASP A 128 3.97 -15.35 -14.00
CA ASP A 128 3.12 -15.55 -15.17
C ASP A 128 1.62 -15.57 -14.81
N ALA A 129 1.26 -16.17 -13.67
CA ALA A 129 -0.11 -16.16 -13.15
C ALA A 129 -0.58 -14.74 -12.83
N LEU A 130 0.23 -13.95 -12.10
CA LEU A 130 -0.09 -12.55 -11.78
C LEU A 130 -0.20 -11.68 -13.04
N TYR A 131 0.65 -11.91 -14.03
CA TYR A 131 0.56 -11.24 -15.32
C TYR A 131 -0.77 -11.52 -16.01
N ASN A 132 -1.20 -12.79 -16.05
CA ASN A 132 -2.48 -13.18 -16.66
C ASN A 132 -3.69 -12.66 -15.86
N ILE A 133 -3.64 -12.64 -14.53
CA ILE A 133 -4.69 -12.03 -13.70
C ILE A 133 -4.80 -10.52 -13.98
N SER A 134 -3.66 -9.84 -14.10
CA SER A 134 -3.69 -8.41 -14.40
C SER A 134 -4.27 -8.18 -15.81
N HIS A 135 -3.89 -9.00 -16.80
CA HIS A 135 -4.44 -8.92 -18.15
C HIS A 135 -5.92 -9.26 -18.22
N SER A 136 -6.43 -10.15 -17.35
CA SER A 136 -7.85 -10.49 -17.36
C SER A 136 -8.74 -9.30 -17.01
N ARG A 137 -8.17 -8.26 -16.40
CA ARG A 137 -8.85 -7.04 -15.98
C ARG A 137 -8.54 -5.82 -16.88
N HIS A 138 -7.89 -6.02 -18.02
CA HIS A 138 -7.50 -4.92 -18.92
C HIS A 138 -8.70 -4.05 -19.36
N SER A 139 -9.83 -4.70 -19.65
CA SER A 139 -11.06 -4.05 -20.10
C SER A 139 -12.01 -3.70 -18.95
N LEU A 140 -11.60 -3.95 -17.69
CA LEU A 140 -12.41 -3.70 -16.50
C LEU A 140 -12.78 -2.22 -16.41
N ASN A 141 -14.05 -1.96 -16.14
CA ASN A 141 -14.54 -0.64 -15.78
C ASN A 141 -15.39 -0.79 -14.53
N LEU A 142 -14.83 -0.40 -13.37
CA LEU A 142 -15.50 -0.59 -12.08
C LEU A 142 -16.96 -0.10 -12.07
N LEU A 143 -17.23 1.03 -12.73
CA LEU A 143 -18.57 1.61 -12.78
C LEU A 143 -19.56 0.84 -13.67
N ALA A 144 -19.08 -0.02 -14.56
CA ALA A 144 -19.90 -0.87 -15.42
C ALA A 144 -19.95 -2.34 -14.94
N GLU A 145 -19.35 -2.64 -13.79
CA GLU A 145 -19.38 -3.99 -13.24
C GLU A 145 -20.73 -4.31 -12.58
N HIS A 146 -21.04 -5.60 -12.55
CA HIS A 146 -22.26 -6.16 -11.99
C HIS A 146 -22.00 -7.19 -10.89
N SER A 147 -20.76 -7.67 -10.75
CA SER A 147 -20.41 -8.72 -9.79
C SER A 147 -19.19 -8.35 -8.97
N ILE A 148 -19.44 -7.90 -7.73
CA ILE A 148 -18.38 -7.72 -6.75
C ILE A 148 -17.75 -9.06 -6.32
N ASP A 149 -18.50 -10.16 -6.37
CA ASP A 149 -18.03 -11.47 -5.92
C ASP A 149 -16.91 -12.00 -6.82
N ALA A 150 -17.13 -12.03 -8.14
CA ALA A 150 -16.09 -12.43 -9.09
C ALA A 150 -14.84 -11.56 -8.94
N PHE A 151 -15.03 -10.24 -8.83
CA PHE A 151 -13.95 -9.29 -8.60
C PHE A 151 -13.18 -9.58 -7.31
N SER A 152 -13.89 -9.83 -6.19
CA SER A 152 -13.32 -10.12 -4.87
C SER A 152 -12.53 -11.44 -4.87
N TYR A 153 -13.04 -12.49 -5.51
CA TYR A 153 -12.33 -13.76 -5.62
C TYR A 153 -11.04 -13.66 -6.44
N VAL A 154 -11.06 -12.92 -7.55
CA VAL A 154 -9.83 -12.64 -8.31
C VAL A 154 -8.86 -11.81 -7.47
N SER A 155 -9.36 -10.85 -6.68
CA SER A 155 -8.51 -10.01 -5.83
C SER A 155 -7.84 -10.84 -4.74
N ASN A 156 -8.60 -11.69 -4.05
CA ASN A 156 -8.07 -12.65 -3.08
C ASN A 156 -6.99 -13.55 -3.68
N THR A 157 -7.17 -13.99 -4.93
CA THR A 157 -6.15 -14.77 -5.65
C THR A 157 -4.86 -13.96 -5.81
N VAL A 158 -4.92 -12.68 -6.19
CA VAL A 158 -3.75 -11.80 -6.29
C VAL A 158 -3.02 -11.73 -4.96
N LEU A 159 -3.73 -11.47 -3.86
CA LEU A 159 -3.15 -11.38 -2.51
C LEU A 159 -2.37 -12.65 -2.17
N VAL A 160 -3.01 -13.80 -2.32
CA VAL A 160 -2.46 -15.11 -1.97
C VAL A 160 -1.26 -15.46 -2.85
N VAL A 161 -1.30 -15.15 -4.16
CA VAL A 161 -0.18 -15.43 -5.06
C VAL A 161 1.01 -14.50 -4.77
N ILE A 162 0.80 -13.23 -4.46
CA ILE A 162 1.87 -12.31 -4.02
C ILE A 162 2.54 -12.87 -2.76
N ASP A 163 1.74 -13.31 -1.81
CA ASP A 163 2.21 -13.88 -0.55
C ASP A 163 3.01 -15.17 -0.77
N ALA A 164 2.47 -16.14 -1.52
CA ALA A 164 3.18 -17.36 -1.90
C ALA A 164 4.50 -17.09 -2.65
N THR A 165 4.50 -16.13 -3.58
CA THR A 165 5.70 -15.74 -4.34
C THR A 165 6.75 -15.12 -3.43
N THR A 166 6.32 -14.25 -2.51
CA THR A 166 7.21 -13.60 -1.53
C THR A 166 7.82 -14.64 -0.59
N LEU A 167 7.03 -15.61 -0.12
CA LEU A 167 7.49 -16.74 0.70
C LEU A 167 8.57 -17.55 -0.03
N MET A 168 8.26 -18.03 -1.23
CA MET A 168 9.18 -18.84 -2.03
C MET A 168 10.48 -18.11 -2.29
N ARG A 169 10.42 -16.82 -2.70
CA ARG A 169 11.61 -16.02 -2.97
C ARG A 169 12.50 -15.80 -1.76
N ARG A 170 11.90 -15.44 -0.62
CA ARG A 170 12.67 -15.22 0.61
C ARG A 170 13.26 -16.52 1.16
N ALA A 171 12.53 -17.62 1.10
CA ALA A 171 13.04 -18.93 1.49
C ALA A 171 14.17 -19.37 0.57
N HIS A 172 14.02 -19.21 -0.76
CA HIS A 172 15.06 -19.50 -1.74
C HIS A 172 16.33 -18.66 -1.49
N THR A 173 16.18 -17.36 -1.26
CA THR A 173 17.30 -16.45 -0.95
C THR A 173 17.99 -16.89 0.35
N TYR A 174 17.22 -17.18 1.40
CA TYR A 174 17.76 -17.65 2.68
C TYR A 174 18.64 -18.89 2.52
N VAL A 175 18.14 -19.93 1.85
CA VAL A 175 18.86 -21.21 1.74
C VAL A 175 20.04 -21.16 0.77
N THR A 176 20.11 -20.14 -0.09
CA THR A 176 21.20 -19.97 -1.07
C THR A 176 22.28 -19.02 -0.56
N THR A 177 21.92 -17.93 0.12
CA THR A 177 22.87 -16.88 0.55
C THR A 177 23.09 -16.82 2.05
N GLY A 178 22.25 -17.49 2.86
CA GLY A 178 22.22 -17.34 4.31
C GLY A 178 21.64 -16.01 4.78
N LYS A 179 21.13 -15.17 3.87
CA LYS A 179 20.64 -13.82 4.14
C LYS A 179 19.20 -13.63 3.64
N THR A 180 18.46 -12.76 4.31
CA THR A 180 17.08 -12.40 3.95
C THR A 180 16.73 -10.96 4.30
N VAL A 181 17.69 -10.20 4.83
CA VAL A 181 17.41 -8.87 5.36
C VAL A 181 17.08 -7.98 4.18
N GLU A 182 15.82 -7.52 4.13
CA GLU A 182 15.42 -6.54 3.14
C GLU A 182 16.16 -5.22 3.39
N SER A 183 16.61 -4.59 2.31
CA SER A 183 17.21 -3.27 2.39
C SER A 183 16.25 -2.28 3.07
N PRO A 184 16.72 -1.47 4.03
CA PRO A 184 15.93 -0.41 4.63
C PRO A 184 15.32 0.54 3.59
N ALA A 185 15.99 0.74 2.45
CA ALA A 185 15.45 1.54 1.35
C ALA A 185 14.19 0.92 0.76
N ILE A 186 14.18 -0.40 0.52
CA ILE A 186 13.01 -1.14 -0.01
C ILE A 186 11.85 -1.10 0.99
N ILE A 187 12.13 -1.27 2.28
CA ILE A 187 11.11 -1.14 3.33
C ILE A 187 10.48 0.25 3.30
N LYS A 188 11.31 1.31 3.30
CA LYS A 188 10.84 2.70 3.28
C LYS A 188 10.05 3.03 2.01
N THR A 189 10.48 2.55 0.84
CA THR A 189 9.74 2.79 -0.40
C THR A 189 8.39 2.10 -0.43
N ARG A 190 8.31 0.83 -0.02
CA ARG A 190 7.01 0.13 0.06
C ARG A 190 6.05 0.85 0.99
N LEU A 191 6.55 1.35 2.13
CA LEU A 191 5.74 2.17 3.03
C LEU A 191 5.20 3.42 2.32
N ARG A 192 6.01 4.11 1.51
CA ARG A 192 5.54 5.28 0.73
C ARG A 192 4.46 4.91 -0.30
N ILE A 193 4.61 3.77 -0.98
CA ILE A 193 3.59 3.24 -1.90
C ILE A 193 2.31 2.89 -1.13
N GLU A 194 2.40 2.18 -0.02
CA GLU A 194 1.28 1.83 0.86
C GLU A 194 0.52 3.09 1.31
N ARG A 195 1.22 4.12 1.77
CA ARG A 195 0.63 5.42 2.13
C ARG A 195 -0.12 6.07 0.98
N CYS A 196 0.44 6.03 -0.23
CA CYS A 196 -0.22 6.55 -1.43
C CYS A 196 -1.52 5.80 -1.73
N MET A 197 -1.52 4.47 -1.61
CA MET A 197 -2.71 3.65 -1.83
C MET A 197 -3.75 3.85 -0.73
N HIS A 198 -3.33 3.94 0.53
CA HIS A 198 -4.23 4.25 1.67
C HIS A 198 -4.89 5.62 1.52
N ALA A 199 -4.12 6.66 1.18
CA ALA A 199 -4.66 8.00 0.93
C ALA A 199 -5.78 7.97 -0.11
N LEU A 200 -5.61 7.19 -1.18
CA LEU A 200 -6.64 6.98 -2.19
C LEU A 200 -7.86 6.20 -1.70
N CYS A 201 -7.65 5.13 -0.94
CA CYS A 201 -8.72 4.39 -0.28
C CYS A 201 -9.56 5.34 0.57
N TYR A 202 -8.92 6.15 1.43
CA TYR A 202 -9.61 7.13 2.24
C TYR A 202 -10.35 8.18 1.39
N ALA A 203 -9.71 8.69 0.34
CA ALA A 203 -10.29 9.73 -0.49
C ALA A 203 -11.53 9.27 -1.27
N ILE A 204 -11.59 8.03 -1.79
CA ILE A 204 -12.79 7.56 -2.52
C ILE A 204 -14.03 7.47 -1.62
N HIS A 205 -13.84 7.20 -0.33
CA HIS A 205 -14.94 7.16 0.62
C HIS A 205 -15.55 8.53 0.92
N THR A 206 -14.84 9.62 0.59
CA THR A 206 -15.37 10.97 0.74
C THR A 206 -16.32 11.33 -0.41
N VAL A 207 -16.23 10.62 -1.55
CA VAL A 207 -17.16 10.81 -2.67
C VAL A 207 -18.54 10.31 -2.26
N GLN A 208 -19.56 11.15 -2.44
CA GLN A 208 -20.91 10.87 -1.99
C GLN A 208 -21.51 9.67 -2.74
N SER A 209 -22.29 8.84 -2.03
CA SER A 209 -22.84 7.61 -2.59
C SER A 209 -23.72 7.86 -3.82
N TYR A 210 -24.51 8.94 -3.82
CA TYR A 210 -25.34 9.28 -4.97
C TYR A 210 -24.49 9.64 -6.20
N THR A 211 -23.35 10.32 -6.03
CA THR A 211 -22.46 10.67 -7.15
C THR A 211 -21.86 9.43 -7.81
N ILE A 212 -21.44 8.47 -6.99
CA ILE A 212 -20.97 7.16 -7.48
C ILE A 212 -22.12 6.44 -8.17
N GLN A 213 -23.30 6.39 -7.55
CA GLN A 213 -24.46 5.67 -8.06
C GLN A 213 -24.93 6.21 -9.42
N SER A 214 -25.06 7.54 -9.56
CA SER A 214 -25.40 8.14 -10.86
C SER A 214 -24.36 7.83 -11.93
N SER A 215 -23.08 7.72 -11.56
CA SER A 215 -22.01 7.34 -12.48
C SER A 215 -22.06 5.86 -12.87
N VAL A 216 -22.49 4.99 -11.95
CA VAL A 216 -22.74 3.57 -12.22
C VAL A 216 -23.90 3.42 -13.20
N GLU A 217 -25.03 4.08 -12.92
CA GLU A 217 -26.22 4.06 -13.79
C GLU A 217 -25.89 4.56 -15.20
N ALA A 218 -25.17 5.68 -15.32
CA ALA A 218 -24.70 6.20 -16.61
C ALA A 218 -23.69 5.27 -17.32
N SER A 219 -23.06 4.36 -16.59
CA SER A 219 -22.15 3.36 -17.14
C SER A 219 -22.84 2.04 -17.47
N GLY A 220 -24.14 1.91 -17.18
CA GLY A 220 -24.90 0.67 -17.27
C GLY A 220 -24.41 -0.40 -16.32
N GLY A 221 -23.84 -0.03 -15.16
CA GLY A 221 -23.40 -0.99 -14.14
C GLY A 221 -24.49 -1.35 -13.14
N GLY A 222 -24.28 -2.44 -12.41
CA GLY A 222 -25.24 -2.96 -11.42
C GLY A 222 -24.77 -2.86 -9.97
N CYS A 223 -23.51 -2.52 -9.72
CA CYS A 223 -22.96 -2.43 -8.36
C CYS A 223 -23.38 -1.17 -7.61
N SER A 224 -23.68 -1.31 -6.32
CA SER A 224 -23.94 -0.20 -5.41
C SER A 224 -22.69 0.65 -5.14
N ALA A 225 -22.88 1.90 -4.70
CA ALA A 225 -21.75 2.76 -4.34
C ALA A 225 -20.78 2.16 -3.29
N PRO A 226 -21.22 1.48 -2.20
CA PRO A 226 -20.32 0.77 -1.30
C PRO A 226 -19.50 -0.33 -2.00
N GLU A 227 -20.09 -1.05 -2.95
CA GLU A 227 -19.38 -2.08 -3.72
C GLU A 227 -18.31 -1.48 -4.63
N ILE A 228 -18.59 -0.35 -5.30
CA ILE A 228 -17.59 0.38 -6.08
C ILE A 228 -16.40 0.82 -5.21
N ARG A 229 -16.67 1.37 -4.02
CA ARG A 229 -15.61 1.75 -3.08
C ARG A 229 -14.77 0.55 -2.68
N LYS A 230 -15.43 -0.58 -2.36
CA LYS A 230 -14.75 -1.83 -1.98
C LYS A 230 -13.88 -2.38 -3.09
N MET A 231 -14.37 -2.43 -4.33
CA MET A 231 -13.56 -2.86 -5.48
C MET A 231 -12.37 -1.92 -5.74
N THR A 232 -12.58 -0.60 -5.61
CA THR A 232 -11.52 0.40 -5.71
C THR A 232 -10.42 0.16 -4.68
N CYS A 233 -10.81 -0.04 -3.41
CA CYS A 233 -9.88 -0.32 -2.32
C CYS A 233 -9.12 -1.63 -2.52
N TYR A 234 -9.76 -2.69 -3.03
CA TYR A 234 -9.06 -3.93 -3.38
C TYR A 234 -7.97 -3.71 -4.43
N GLN A 235 -8.23 -2.97 -5.52
CA GLN A 235 -7.19 -2.71 -6.53
C GLN A 235 -6.01 -1.91 -5.97
N LEU A 236 -6.30 -0.95 -5.10
CA LEU A 236 -5.28 -0.14 -4.41
C LEU A 236 -4.43 -1.01 -3.48
N GLN A 237 -5.06 -1.91 -2.72
CA GLN A 237 -4.36 -2.88 -1.86
C GLN A 237 -3.50 -3.85 -2.66
N GLU A 238 -4.01 -4.41 -3.76
CA GLU A 238 -3.22 -5.25 -4.67
C GLU A 238 -1.97 -4.51 -5.14
N THR A 239 -2.12 -3.25 -5.55
CA THR A 239 -1.02 -2.42 -6.03
C THR A 239 0.01 -2.13 -4.94
N ALA A 240 -0.43 -1.91 -3.70
CA ALA A 240 0.47 -1.78 -2.57
C ALA A 240 1.25 -3.09 -2.32
N LEU A 241 0.58 -4.24 -2.41
CA LEU A 241 1.18 -5.55 -2.12
C LEU A 241 2.15 -6.02 -3.20
N LEU A 242 1.92 -5.65 -4.45
CA LEU A 242 2.83 -5.93 -5.56
C LEU A 242 4.23 -5.32 -5.34
N SER A 243 4.34 -4.28 -4.51
CA SER A 243 5.63 -3.71 -4.11
C SER A 243 6.52 -4.70 -3.34
N ARG A 244 5.95 -5.78 -2.78
CA ARG A 244 6.70 -6.88 -2.16
C ARG A 244 7.37 -7.80 -3.16
N LEU A 245 6.92 -7.78 -4.41
CA LEU A 245 7.53 -8.55 -5.48
C LEU A 245 8.78 -7.90 -6.07
N ILE A 246 9.15 -6.72 -5.57
CA ILE A 246 10.35 -6.01 -5.98
C ILE A 246 11.59 -6.76 -5.46
N PRO A 247 12.60 -7.00 -6.31
CA PRO A 247 13.79 -7.72 -5.90
C PRO A 247 14.70 -6.91 -4.99
N ASN A 248 15.22 -7.58 -3.96
CA ASN A 248 16.26 -7.04 -3.10
C ASN A 248 17.62 -6.98 -3.85
N GLN A 249 18.62 -6.35 -3.25
CA GLN A 249 19.93 -6.19 -3.89
C GLN A 249 20.62 -7.53 -4.18
N GLU A 250 20.45 -8.54 -3.32
CA GLU A 250 21.03 -9.88 -3.50
C GLU A 250 20.39 -10.62 -4.69
N GLU A 251 19.07 -10.54 -4.84
CA GLU A 251 18.32 -11.09 -5.97
C GLU A 251 18.64 -10.36 -7.29
N ARG A 252 19.04 -9.09 -7.23
CA ARG A 252 19.55 -8.35 -8.40
C ARG A 252 20.98 -8.76 -8.75
N ALA A 253 21.86 -8.89 -7.77
CA ALA A 253 23.24 -9.30 -7.98
C ALA A 253 23.33 -10.71 -8.58
N ASN A 254 22.46 -11.63 -8.14
CA ASN A 254 22.39 -12.99 -8.65
C ASN A 254 21.78 -13.11 -10.06
N ARG A 255 21.29 -12.01 -10.66
CA ARG A 255 20.64 -12.04 -12.00
C ARG A 255 21.56 -11.76 -13.18
N GLY A 256 22.74 -11.17 -12.99
CA GLY A 256 23.59 -10.70 -14.10
C GLY A 256 22.87 -9.75 -15.07
N ASP A 257 23.44 -9.55 -16.27
CA ASP A 257 22.95 -8.66 -17.35
C ASP A 257 21.61 -9.06 -17.99
N ALA A 258 20.86 -10.01 -17.43
CA ALA A 258 19.48 -10.34 -17.84
C ALA A 258 18.47 -9.26 -17.38
N ALA A 259 18.87 -7.98 -17.47
CA ALA A 259 18.17 -6.78 -17.02
C ALA A 259 16.88 -6.47 -17.79
N SER A 260 16.55 -7.26 -18.81
CA SER A 260 15.42 -7.03 -19.70
C SER A 260 14.45 -8.21 -19.72
N SER A 261 13.87 -8.58 -18.56
CA SER A 261 12.58 -9.29 -18.59
C SER A 261 11.46 -8.24 -18.55
N PRO A 262 10.74 -8.00 -19.67
CA PRO A 262 9.65 -7.02 -19.74
C PRO A 262 8.40 -7.38 -18.91
N HIS A 263 8.50 -8.35 -17.98
CA HIS A 263 7.36 -8.99 -17.31
C HIS A 263 7.41 -8.85 -15.78
N TYR A 264 7.83 -7.71 -15.23
CA TYR A 264 7.56 -7.44 -13.82
C TYR A 264 6.07 -7.07 -13.65
N PRO A 265 5.27 -7.87 -12.90
CA PRO A 265 3.85 -7.60 -12.78
C PRO A 265 3.56 -6.29 -12.06
N SER A 266 4.49 -5.78 -11.25
CA SER A 266 4.35 -4.54 -10.49
C SER A 266 4.07 -3.33 -11.40
N LYS A 267 4.86 -3.16 -12.47
CA LYS A 267 4.70 -2.04 -13.40
C LYS A 267 3.42 -2.17 -14.22
N TYR A 268 3.17 -3.36 -14.76
CA TYR A 268 1.95 -3.63 -15.51
C TYR A 268 0.69 -3.39 -14.66
N ALA A 269 0.71 -3.85 -13.41
CA ALA A 269 -0.42 -3.67 -12.50
C ALA A 269 -0.61 -2.22 -12.08
N LEU A 270 0.47 -1.45 -11.90
CA LEU A 270 0.35 -0.01 -11.65
C LEU A 270 -0.23 0.72 -12.86
N ASP A 271 0.21 0.38 -14.08
CA ASP A 271 -0.36 0.94 -15.30
C ASP A 271 -1.83 0.56 -15.47
N LEU A 272 -2.19 -0.68 -15.14
CA LEU A 272 -3.57 -1.16 -15.12
C LEU A 272 -4.41 -0.40 -14.08
N LEU A 273 -3.93 -0.29 -12.85
CA LEU A 273 -4.57 0.49 -11.78
C LEU A 273 -4.82 1.92 -12.26
N ARG A 274 -3.79 2.56 -12.80
CA ARG A 274 -3.88 3.93 -13.33
C ARG A 274 -4.96 4.02 -14.38
N ARG A 275 -5.02 3.09 -15.34
CA ARG A 275 -6.07 3.07 -16.38
C ARG A 275 -7.46 2.91 -15.79
N VAL A 276 -7.65 1.95 -14.88
CA VAL A 276 -8.96 1.66 -14.27
C VAL A 276 -9.46 2.86 -13.45
N LEU A 277 -8.61 3.41 -12.59
CA LEU A 277 -8.98 4.56 -11.75
C LEU A 277 -9.10 5.87 -12.54
N THR A 278 -8.36 6.01 -13.63
CA THR A 278 -8.54 7.15 -14.54
C THR A 278 -9.96 7.15 -15.12
N ARG A 279 -10.50 5.99 -15.51
CA ARG A 279 -11.90 5.87 -15.97
C ARG A 279 -12.89 6.26 -14.88
N LEU A 280 -12.65 5.80 -13.65
CA LEU A 280 -13.46 6.16 -12.49
C LEU A 280 -13.49 7.70 -12.30
N ILE A 281 -12.34 8.36 -12.36
CA ILE A 281 -12.22 9.80 -12.12
C ILE A 281 -12.85 10.65 -13.21
N HIS A 282 -12.67 10.27 -14.48
CA HIS A 282 -13.29 11.02 -15.58
C HIS A 282 -14.83 10.98 -15.49
N ARG A 283 -15.40 9.88 -14.98
CA ARG A 283 -16.85 9.73 -14.81
C ARG A 283 -17.38 10.37 -13.52
N LEU A 284 -16.58 10.39 -12.45
CA LEU A 284 -16.89 11.11 -11.21
C LEU A 284 -16.62 12.63 -11.34
N ALA A 285 -16.97 13.25 -12.47
CA ALA A 285 -16.62 14.63 -12.85
C ALA A 285 -16.49 15.60 -11.66
N PRO A 286 -15.50 16.52 -11.63
CA PRO A 286 -15.18 17.36 -10.47
C PRO A 286 -16.22 18.47 -10.20
N SER A 287 -17.47 18.08 -10.02
CA SER A 287 -18.65 18.92 -9.80
C SER A 287 -18.75 19.41 -8.36
N GLY A 288 -18.12 18.73 -7.39
CA GLY A 288 -18.22 19.04 -5.96
C GLY A 288 -16.87 19.03 -5.23
N PRO A 289 -16.83 19.54 -3.97
CA PRO A 289 -15.60 19.60 -3.17
C PRO A 289 -14.99 18.21 -2.93
N ASN A 290 -15.81 17.17 -2.71
CA ASN A 290 -15.32 15.83 -2.43
C ASN A 290 -14.73 15.14 -3.68
N THR A 291 -15.35 15.29 -4.85
CA THR A 291 -14.80 14.75 -6.11
C THR A 291 -13.54 15.49 -6.55
N ARG A 292 -13.46 16.80 -6.30
CA ARG A 292 -12.22 17.59 -6.50
C ARG A 292 -11.10 17.12 -5.57
N PHE A 293 -11.40 16.90 -4.29
CA PHE A 293 -10.44 16.35 -3.33
C PHE A 293 -9.93 14.97 -3.77
N PHE A 294 -10.85 14.04 -4.10
CA PHE A 294 -10.48 12.72 -4.61
C PHE A 294 -9.58 12.79 -5.85
N THR A 295 -9.92 13.65 -6.82
CA THR A 295 -9.14 13.84 -8.05
C THR A 295 -7.73 14.36 -7.74
N MET A 296 -7.60 15.29 -6.80
CA MET A 296 -6.30 15.84 -6.40
C MET A 296 -5.44 14.78 -5.70
N VAL A 297 -6.00 14.05 -4.74
CA VAL A 297 -5.30 12.94 -4.07
C VAL A 297 -4.87 11.90 -5.08
N PHE A 298 -5.75 11.48 -6.00
CA PHE A 298 -5.40 10.52 -7.04
C PHE A 298 -4.22 10.95 -7.90
N ARG A 299 -4.24 12.18 -8.41
CA ARG A 299 -3.16 12.66 -9.29
C ARG A 299 -1.83 12.66 -8.55
N ALA A 300 -1.82 13.10 -7.30
CA ALA A 300 -0.60 13.14 -6.49
C ALA A 300 -0.08 11.74 -6.13
N THR A 301 -0.96 10.86 -5.63
CA THR A 301 -0.57 9.51 -5.18
C THR A 301 -0.18 8.59 -6.33
N MET A 302 -0.85 8.68 -7.48
CA MET A 302 -0.46 7.90 -8.66
C MET A 302 0.90 8.35 -9.21
N ALA A 303 1.16 9.66 -9.26
CA ALA A 303 2.46 10.17 -9.68
C ALA A 303 3.58 9.68 -8.74
N HIS A 304 3.40 9.84 -7.42
CA HIS A 304 4.36 9.38 -6.44
C HIS A 304 4.57 7.86 -6.49
N ALA A 305 3.51 7.06 -6.55
CA ALA A 305 3.64 5.61 -6.66
C ALA A 305 4.41 5.19 -7.93
N SER A 306 4.11 5.80 -9.10
CA SER A 306 4.86 5.56 -10.34
C SER A 306 6.34 5.88 -10.20
N GLU A 307 6.66 7.02 -9.59
CA GLU A 307 8.04 7.41 -9.34
C GLU A 307 8.77 6.46 -8.38
N GLU A 308 8.12 6.00 -7.31
CA GLU A 308 8.71 5.02 -6.38
C GLU A 308 9.00 3.67 -7.05
N TYR A 309 8.10 3.20 -7.91
CA TYR A 309 8.32 1.98 -8.70
C TYR A 309 9.47 2.16 -9.71
N GLN A 310 9.58 3.34 -10.34
CA GLN A 310 10.66 3.66 -11.26
C GLN A 310 12.02 3.72 -10.55
N ASP A 311 12.11 4.42 -9.42
CA ASP A 311 13.32 4.49 -8.59
C ASP A 311 13.82 3.09 -8.22
N MET A 312 12.89 2.22 -7.84
CA MET A 312 13.21 0.85 -7.49
C MET A 312 13.72 0.05 -8.68
N GLU A 313 13.22 0.25 -9.90
CA GLU A 313 13.71 -0.46 -11.09
C GLU A 313 15.00 0.14 -11.65
N SER A 314 15.26 1.43 -11.39
CA SER A 314 16.43 2.14 -11.90
C SER A 314 17.74 1.68 -11.26
N ALA A 315 18.83 1.75 -12.02
CA ALA A 315 20.18 1.49 -11.53
C ALA A 315 20.73 2.62 -10.65
N LEU A 316 20.19 3.83 -10.81
CA LEU A 316 20.61 5.03 -10.08
C LEU A 316 19.49 5.44 -9.12
N PRO A 317 19.68 5.32 -7.80
CA PRO A 317 18.66 5.74 -6.85
C PRO A 317 18.38 7.24 -6.97
N SER A 318 17.13 7.64 -6.74
CA SER A 318 16.79 9.06 -6.57
C SER A 318 17.60 9.68 -5.43
N ASP A 319 17.87 10.98 -5.57
CA ASP A 319 18.52 11.78 -4.53
C ASP A 319 17.69 11.74 -3.23
N ASP A 320 18.38 11.65 -2.08
CA ASP A 320 17.78 11.64 -0.75
C ASP A 320 16.79 12.78 -0.53
N SER A 321 17.08 13.97 -1.04
CA SER A 321 16.18 15.14 -1.01
C SER A 321 14.83 14.88 -1.68
N VAL A 322 14.83 14.20 -2.84
CA VAL A 322 13.62 13.81 -3.57
C VAL A 322 12.87 12.75 -2.78
N ILE A 323 13.59 11.77 -2.23
CA ILE A 323 13.02 10.72 -1.38
C ILE A 323 12.36 11.33 -0.12
N HIS A 324 13.00 12.30 0.53
CA HIS A 324 12.46 12.98 1.69
C HIS A 324 11.22 13.79 1.36
N GLN A 325 11.22 14.49 0.23
CA GLN A 325 10.05 15.23 -0.26
C GLN A 325 8.87 14.29 -0.55
N ARG A 326 9.11 13.18 -1.25
CA ARG A 326 8.09 12.15 -1.51
C ARG A 326 7.57 11.52 -0.22
N ASN A 327 8.46 11.25 0.73
CA ASN A 327 8.08 10.71 2.03
C ASN A 327 7.12 11.65 2.76
N LEU A 328 7.49 12.94 2.86
CA LEU A 328 6.68 13.96 3.50
C LEU A 328 5.34 14.17 2.78
N SER A 329 5.36 14.22 1.43
CA SER A 329 4.14 14.31 0.62
C SER A 329 3.19 13.13 0.88
N SER A 330 3.70 11.89 0.86
CA SER A 330 2.89 10.68 1.10
C SER A 330 2.26 10.66 2.49
N MET A 331 3.00 11.09 3.53
CA MET A 331 2.47 11.25 4.89
C MET A 331 1.31 12.26 4.92
N LEU A 332 1.52 13.45 4.34
CA LEU A 332 0.53 14.52 4.38
C LEU A 332 -0.70 14.21 3.53
N LEU A 333 -0.55 13.46 2.42
CA LEU A 333 -1.67 12.98 1.62
C LEU A 333 -2.54 11.98 2.41
N GLU A 334 -1.92 11.01 3.07
CA GLU A 334 -2.63 10.02 3.91
C GLU A 334 -3.37 10.73 5.07
N ALA A 335 -2.66 11.59 5.81
CA ALA A 335 -3.23 12.39 6.89
C ALA A 335 -4.39 13.27 6.40
N SER A 336 -4.22 13.98 5.28
CA SER A 336 -5.26 14.85 4.71
C SER A 336 -6.51 14.06 4.35
N ALA A 337 -6.36 12.86 3.78
CA ALA A 337 -7.50 12.04 3.39
C ALA A 337 -8.30 11.53 4.60
N MET A 338 -7.62 11.13 5.68
CA MET A 338 -8.27 10.72 6.93
C MET A 338 -9.01 11.87 7.62
N VAL A 339 -8.36 13.04 7.74
CA VAL A 339 -9.00 14.24 8.31
C VAL A 339 -10.20 14.68 7.47
N PHE A 340 -10.11 14.58 6.13
CA PHE A 340 -11.20 14.94 5.24
C PHE A 340 -12.41 14.00 5.38
N ILE A 341 -12.21 12.69 5.60
CA ILE A 341 -13.31 11.77 5.95
C ILE A 341 -14.02 12.25 7.21
N VAL A 342 -13.26 12.52 8.29
CA VAL A 342 -13.84 12.96 9.57
C VAL A 342 -14.61 14.27 9.39
N ASN A 343 -14.05 15.20 8.60
CA ASN A 343 -14.72 16.45 8.25
C ASN A 343 -16.04 16.22 7.49
N ALA A 344 -16.04 15.32 6.51
CA ALA A 344 -17.24 14.98 5.74
C ALA A 344 -18.34 14.40 6.66
N SER A 345 -17.99 13.54 7.61
CA SER A 345 -18.93 12.99 8.58
C SER A 345 -19.49 14.04 9.54
N TYR A 346 -18.71 15.06 9.89
CA TYR A 346 -19.23 16.22 10.63
C TYR A 346 -20.25 17.02 9.83
N ILE A 347 -20.00 17.23 8.52
CA ILE A 347 -20.93 17.97 7.64
C ILE A 347 -22.24 17.21 7.45
N GLU A 348 -22.17 15.89 7.24
CA GLU A 348 -23.37 15.03 7.16
C GLU A 348 -24.17 15.04 8.47
N GLY A 349 -23.48 15.04 9.62
CA GLY A 349 -24.12 15.13 10.93
C GLY A 349 -24.65 16.52 11.31
N ALA A 350 -24.12 17.59 10.70
CA ALA A 350 -24.47 18.98 11.02
C ALA A 350 -25.93 19.31 10.70
N HIS A 351 -26.53 18.61 9.72
CA HIS A 351 -27.94 18.76 9.36
C HIS A 351 -28.92 18.34 10.47
N LYS A 352 -28.41 17.70 11.54
CA LYS A 352 -29.18 17.24 12.71
C LYS A 352 -28.94 18.08 13.97
N ARG A 353 -28.17 19.19 13.91
CA ARG A 353 -27.81 20.00 15.10
C ARG A 353 -28.14 21.47 14.94
N THR A 354 -28.63 22.06 16.04
CA THR A 354 -28.96 23.48 16.17
C THR A 354 -27.81 24.36 16.69
N GLN A 355 -26.68 23.78 17.10
CA GLN A 355 -25.51 24.53 17.60
C GLN A 355 -24.23 24.29 16.76
N PRO A 356 -23.36 25.31 16.63
CA PRO A 356 -22.09 25.20 15.92
C PRO A 356 -21.17 24.17 16.60
N ASN A 357 -20.76 23.17 15.84
CA ASN A 357 -19.91 22.10 16.35
C ASN A 357 -18.44 22.52 16.29
N ARG A 358 -17.87 22.89 17.44
CA ARG A 358 -16.45 23.26 17.58
C ARG A 358 -15.50 22.20 16.98
N GLY A 359 -15.80 20.91 17.15
CA GLY A 359 -15.01 19.82 16.58
C GLY A 359 -15.01 19.81 15.04
N ALA A 360 -16.10 20.24 14.40
CA ALA A 360 -16.15 20.36 12.94
C ALA A 360 -15.26 21.53 12.45
N HIS A 361 -15.23 22.63 13.21
CA HIS A 361 -14.36 23.77 12.91
C HIS A 361 -12.89 23.40 13.04
N ASP A 362 -12.50 22.76 14.14
CA ASP A 362 -11.11 22.39 14.41
C ASP A 362 -10.58 21.39 13.38
N ILE A 363 -11.39 20.39 12.99
CA ILE A 363 -11.04 19.43 11.94
C ILE A 363 -10.93 20.09 10.55
N LEU A 364 -11.84 21.01 10.22
CA LEU A 364 -11.75 21.76 8.96
C LEU A 364 -10.48 22.62 8.91
N GLU A 365 -10.13 23.27 10.02
CA GLU A 365 -8.92 24.08 10.11
C GLU A 365 -7.65 23.21 10.03
N ALA A 366 -7.62 22.06 10.70
CA ALA A 366 -6.55 21.07 10.56
C ALA A 366 -6.41 20.64 9.10
N PHE A 367 -7.51 20.31 8.42
CA PHE A 367 -7.50 19.96 7.00
C PHE A 367 -6.91 21.08 6.12
N LYS A 368 -7.33 22.34 6.32
CA LYS A 368 -6.79 23.48 5.57
C LYS A 368 -5.30 23.65 5.76
N LYS A 369 -4.78 23.43 6.97
CA LYS A 369 -3.34 23.51 7.25
C LYS A 369 -2.56 22.40 6.56
N LEU A 370 -3.07 21.17 6.57
CA LEU A 370 -2.46 20.06 5.82
C LEU A 370 -2.46 20.31 4.31
N GLN A 371 -3.54 20.89 3.77
CA GLN A 371 -3.60 21.29 2.37
C GLN A 371 -2.57 22.38 2.03
N ARG A 372 -2.39 23.38 2.90
CA ARG A 372 -1.32 24.40 2.74
C ARG A 372 0.07 23.77 2.73
N ALA A 373 0.31 22.78 3.60
CA ALA A 373 1.59 22.07 3.64
C ALA A 373 1.84 21.28 2.35
N LEU A 374 0.82 20.61 1.81
CA LEU A 374 0.89 19.91 0.52
C LEU A 374 1.13 20.87 -0.65
N SER A 375 0.44 22.01 -0.70
CA SER A 375 0.67 23.04 -1.72
C SER A 375 2.10 23.56 -1.68
N ALA A 376 2.61 23.90 -0.50
CA ALA A 376 3.98 24.36 -0.32
C ALA A 376 5.01 23.32 -0.81
N LEU A 377 4.77 22.02 -0.55
CA LEU A 377 5.63 20.94 -1.05
C LEU A 377 5.59 20.75 -2.56
N LYS A 378 4.43 20.99 -3.18
CA LYS A 378 4.27 20.91 -4.63
C LYS A 378 5.07 22.01 -5.34
N ASP A 379 5.11 23.19 -4.76
CA ASP A 379 5.81 24.35 -5.33
C ASP A 379 7.33 24.30 -5.07
N LYS A 380 7.78 23.48 -4.10
CA LYS A 380 9.20 23.25 -3.83
C LYS A 380 9.79 22.28 -4.86
N LYS A 381 10.80 22.74 -5.61
CA LYS A 381 11.47 21.92 -6.65
C LYS A 381 12.18 20.69 -6.08
N LYS A 382 12.89 20.84 -4.95
CA LYS A 382 13.65 19.78 -4.28
C LYS A 382 13.89 20.16 -2.82
N LEU A 383 13.66 19.23 -1.90
CA LEU A 383 13.75 19.51 -0.46
C LEU A 383 15.20 19.40 0.04
N CYS A 384 15.77 20.46 0.61
CA CYS A 384 17.12 20.40 1.20
C CYS A 384 18.24 20.08 0.20
N ALA A 385 18.09 20.47 -1.07
CA ALA A 385 19.09 20.23 -2.12
C ALA A 385 20.40 20.99 -1.84
N ASP A 386 20.28 22.27 -1.47
CA ASP A 386 21.41 23.17 -1.23
C ASP A 386 21.67 23.41 0.26
N LYS A 387 20.85 22.79 1.13
CA LYS A 387 20.91 22.92 2.60
C LYS A 387 20.98 24.37 3.05
N SER A 388 20.17 25.19 2.39
CA SER A 388 20.19 26.64 2.55
C SER A 388 19.29 27.09 3.71
N LYS A 389 19.42 28.36 4.08
CA LYS A 389 18.49 29.03 5.02
C LYS A 389 17.03 28.92 4.54
N GLU A 390 16.80 28.90 3.23
CA GLU A 390 15.46 28.73 2.66
C GLU A 390 14.89 27.33 2.93
N ASP A 391 15.72 26.29 2.91
CA ASP A 391 15.31 24.92 3.24
C ASP A 391 14.93 24.78 4.71
N VAL A 392 15.69 25.41 5.61
CA VAL A 392 15.36 25.47 7.05
C VAL A 392 14.04 26.21 7.27
N SER A 393 13.86 27.37 6.63
CA SER A 393 12.60 28.13 6.72
C SER A 393 11.41 27.34 6.18
N PHE A 394 11.61 26.59 5.09
CA PHE A 394 10.59 25.73 4.51
C PHE A 394 10.19 24.62 5.49
N CYS A 395 11.15 23.85 6.00
CA CYS A 395 10.88 22.78 6.96
C CYS A 395 10.28 23.29 8.27
N SER A 396 10.67 24.48 8.73
CA SER A 396 10.07 25.13 9.89
C SER A 396 8.60 25.48 9.65
N SER A 397 8.28 25.99 8.46
CA SER A 397 6.91 26.31 8.07
C SER A 397 6.03 25.06 8.01
N ILE A 398 6.53 23.95 7.45
CA ILE A 398 5.81 22.67 7.45
C ILE A 398 5.64 22.13 8.88
N LEU A 399 6.69 22.18 9.70
CA LEU A 399 6.63 21.75 11.10
C LEU A 399 5.55 22.51 11.88
N TYR A 400 5.44 23.83 11.67
CA TYR A 400 4.38 24.64 12.26
C TYR A 400 2.98 24.20 11.80
N LEU A 401 2.78 23.98 10.50
CA LEU A 401 1.49 23.53 9.96
C LEU A 401 1.10 22.14 10.51
N VAL A 402 2.05 21.23 10.62
CA VAL A 402 1.85 19.86 11.10
C VAL A 402 1.57 19.83 12.60
N SER A 403 2.33 20.58 13.41
CA SER A 403 2.12 20.66 14.86
C SER A 403 0.78 21.29 15.23
N THR A 404 0.43 22.41 14.59
CA THR A 404 -0.86 23.06 14.82
C THR A 404 -2.05 22.22 14.34
N SER A 405 -1.90 21.48 13.22
CA SER A 405 -2.92 20.51 12.79
C SER A 405 -3.13 19.42 13.84
N ARG A 406 -2.06 18.89 14.42
CA ARG A 406 -2.14 17.87 15.47
C ARG A 406 -2.85 18.39 16.72
N GLU A 407 -2.52 19.60 17.18
CA GLU A 407 -3.15 20.23 18.34
C GLU A 407 -4.67 20.43 18.14
N LEU A 408 -5.08 20.84 16.95
CA LEU A 408 -6.51 20.94 16.59
C LEU A 408 -7.21 19.58 16.64
N ILE A 409 -6.54 18.52 16.17
CA ILE A 409 -7.07 17.16 16.21
C ILE A 409 -7.14 16.65 17.66
N ASP A 410 -6.17 16.98 18.52
CA ASP A 410 -6.17 16.61 19.94
C ASP A 410 -7.37 17.20 20.70
N ASN A 411 -7.80 18.40 20.33
CA ASN A 411 -8.92 19.08 20.94
C ASN A 411 -10.30 18.66 20.39
N THR A 412 -10.34 17.71 19.44
CA THR A 412 -11.57 17.30 18.77
C THR A 412 -12.27 16.12 19.47
N TYR A 413 -13.55 16.30 19.82
CA TYR A 413 -14.39 15.25 20.41
C TYR A 413 -15.23 14.49 19.37
N VAL A 414 -14.84 13.26 19.03
CA VAL A 414 -15.51 12.43 18.00
C VAL A 414 -16.69 11.59 18.51
N HIS A 415 -17.00 11.60 19.82
CA HIS A 415 -18.12 10.83 20.40
C HIS A 415 -19.47 11.14 19.77
N THR A 416 -19.57 12.30 19.13
CA THR A 416 -20.78 12.81 18.53
C THR A 416 -20.91 12.49 17.04
N LEU A 417 -19.90 11.85 16.43
CA LEU A 417 -19.92 11.41 15.03
C LEU A 417 -20.59 10.04 14.87
N PRO A 418 -21.10 9.69 13.68
CA PRO A 418 -21.48 8.31 13.38
C PRO A 418 -20.24 7.41 13.51
N ASN A 419 -20.35 6.25 14.15
CA ASN A 419 -19.20 5.36 14.41
C ASN A 419 -17.98 6.07 15.05
N PRO A 420 -18.08 6.52 16.33
CA PRO A 420 -16.96 7.15 17.03
C PRO A 420 -15.66 6.33 17.10
N PRO A 421 -15.68 4.99 17.27
CA PRO A 421 -14.46 4.18 17.29
C PRO A 421 -13.63 4.32 16.00
N LEU A 422 -14.30 4.27 14.84
CA LEU A 422 -13.64 4.45 13.55
C LEU A 422 -12.98 5.84 13.45
N HIS A 423 -13.73 6.90 13.75
CA HIS A 423 -13.21 8.27 13.68
C HIS A 423 -12.05 8.51 14.64
N SER A 424 -12.13 7.94 15.84
CA SER A 424 -11.02 7.98 16.81
C SER A 424 -9.77 7.30 16.26
N ALA A 425 -9.92 6.12 15.63
CA ALA A 425 -8.81 5.42 15.00
C ALA A 425 -8.16 6.24 13.86
N LEU A 426 -8.97 6.86 12.99
CA LEU A 426 -8.49 7.72 11.91
C LEU A 426 -7.72 8.94 12.44
N LEU A 427 -8.25 9.62 13.46
CA LEU A 427 -7.58 10.78 14.07
C LEU A 427 -6.31 10.39 14.81
N ASN A 428 -6.30 9.28 15.56
CA ASN A 428 -5.09 8.79 16.22
C ASN A 428 -4.01 8.43 15.21
N ARG A 429 -4.37 7.71 14.14
CA ARG A 429 -3.44 7.41 13.05
C ARG A 429 -2.91 8.68 12.38
N THR A 430 -3.77 9.68 12.20
CA THR A 430 -3.35 10.99 11.68
C THR A 430 -2.30 11.63 12.60
N LYS A 431 -2.52 11.63 13.92
CA LYS A 431 -1.55 12.18 14.88
C LYS A 431 -0.18 11.51 14.77
N ASP A 432 -0.14 10.18 14.66
CA ASP A 432 1.10 9.42 14.48
C ASP A 432 1.85 9.83 13.20
N ILE A 433 1.12 10.01 12.10
CA ILE A 433 1.70 10.45 10.83
C ILE A 433 2.22 11.88 10.91
N LEU A 434 1.49 12.77 11.58
CA LEU A 434 1.93 14.15 11.80
C LEU A 434 3.18 14.22 12.69
N LEU A 435 3.27 13.35 13.70
CA LEU A 435 4.48 13.18 14.49
C LEU A 435 5.67 12.74 13.64
N ASP A 436 5.49 11.73 12.79
CA ASP A 436 6.54 11.25 11.86
C ASP A 436 6.97 12.34 10.88
N ALA A 437 6.02 13.11 10.34
CA ALA A 437 6.27 14.22 9.42
C ALA A 437 7.05 15.35 10.10
N GLY A 438 6.66 15.71 11.33
CA GLY A 438 7.38 16.69 12.15
C GLY A 438 8.82 16.24 12.46
N SER A 439 8.99 14.99 12.87
CA SER A 439 10.29 14.36 13.09
C SER A 439 11.19 14.36 11.86
N LEU A 440 10.62 14.13 10.67
CA LEU A 440 11.36 14.25 9.42
C LEU A 440 11.80 15.70 9.17
N CYS A 441 10.90 16.67 9.31
CA CYS A 441 11.24 18.08 9.11
C CYS A 441 12.33 18.56 10.07
N MET A 442 12.27 18.17 11.34
CA MET A 442 13.31 18.49 12.32
C MET A 442 14.66 17.90 11.94
N ARG A 443 14.72 16.63 11.56
CA ARG A 443 15.98 15.99 11.13
C ARG A 443 16.60 16.73 9.95
N LEU A 444 15.79 17.08 8.96
CA LEU A 444 16.25 17.83 7.79
C LEU A 444 16.75 19.23 8.15
N MET A 445 16.10 19.91 9.10
CA MET A 445 16.58 21.20 9.61
C MET A 445 17.91 21.06 10.36
N CYS A 446 18.05 20.06 11.24
CA CYS A 446 19.30 19.84 11.96
C CYS A 446 20.46 19.48 11.02
N ASP A 447 20.20 18.66 10.00
CA ASP A 447 21.22 18.30 9.01
C ASP A 447 21.63 19.49 8.13
N ALA A 448 20.65 20.34 7.77
CA ALA A 448 20.91 21.56 7.02
C ALA A 448 21.66 22.59 7.87
N ASP A 449 21.26 22.79 9.12
CA ASP A 449 21.89 23.74 10.04
C ASP A 449 23.29 23.31 10.45
N TYR A 450 23.51 22.02 10.79
CA TYR A 450 24.86 21.49 11.07
C TYR A 450 25.80 21.72 9.88
N LYS A 451 25.34 21.44 8.65
CA LYS A 451 26.16 21.62 7.44
C LYS A 451 26.32 23.08 7.05
N TYR A 452 25.31 23.92 7.27
CA TYR A 452 25.38 25.36 7.09
C TYR A 452 26.39 25.99 8.06
N ARG A 453 26.33 25.63 9.34
CA ARG A 453 27.34 26.04 10.34
C ARG A 453 28.73 25.57 9.95
N ARG A 454 28.89 24.32 9.49
CA ARG A 454 30.19 23.82 9.02
C ARG A 454 30.73 24.56 7.79
N LEU A 455 29.84 25.01 6.90
CA LEU A 455 30.18 25.85 5.74
C LEU A 455 30.47 27.31 6.15
N GLN A 456 29.95 27.78 7.29
CA GLN A 456 30.26 29.07 7.90
C GLN A 456 31.44 29.02 8.89
N GLU A 457 31.85 27.86 9.41
CA GLU A 457 33.07 27.72 10.21
C GLU A 457 34.33 27.94 9.37
N ASP A 458 34.23 27.94 8.03
CA ASP A 458 35.26 28.47 7.11
C ASP A 458 35.24 30.01 6.98
N LYS A 459 34.24 30.71 7.57
CA LYS A 459 34.13 32.17 7.68
C LYS A 459 33.31 32.59 8.92
N SER A 460 33.97 32.56 10.08
CA SER A 460 33.72 33.32 11.34
C SER A 460 32.28 33.74 11.72
N ASP A 461 31.96 33.42 13.00
CA ASP A 461 31.04 34.04 13.95
C ASP A 461 29.53 33.69 13.89
N LEU A 462 29.11 32.95 14.91
CA LEU A 462 27.75 32.41 15.14
C LEU A 462 27.08 33.07 16.37
N SER A 463 25.79 33.42 16.23
CA SER A 463 24.88 33.60 17.38
C SER A 463 23.61 32.77 17.19
N ASP A 464 23.22 32.06 18.26
CA ASP A 464 22.46 30.81 18.26
C ASP A 464 21.18 30.95 19.12
N ALA A 465 20.06 31.37 18.52
CA ALA A 465 18.78 31.56 19.23
C ALA A 465 17.59 30.80 18.61
N SER A 466 17.66 30.44 17.34
CA SER A 466 16.50 29.89 16.60
C SER A 466 16.28 28.40 16.85
N LEU A 467 17.34 27.63 17.15
CA LEU A 467 17.26 26.18 17.32
C LEU A 467 16.75 25.73 18.68
N MET A 468 17.06 26.48 19.74
CA MET A 468 16.56 26.18 21.09
C MET A 468 15.03 26.30 21.19
N ARG A 469 14.41 27.22 20.41
CA ARG A 469 12.95 27.35 20.36
C ARG A 469 12.26 26.18 19.65
N VAL A 470 12.89 25.59 18.64
CA VAL A 470 12.35 24.46 17.88
C VAL A 470 12.45 23.16 18.67
N PHE A 471 13.55 22.96 19.41
CA PHE A 471 13.70 21.82 20.32
C PHE A 471 12.67 21.84 21.46
N TYR A 472 12.43 23.01 22.08
CA TYR A 472 11.55 23.14 23.24
C TYR A 472 10.08 22.79 22.95
N LEU A 473 9.61 23.00 21.71
CA LEU A 473 8.24 22.67 21.30
C LEU A 473 8.03 21.18 20.99
N HIS A 474 9.10 20.40 20.77
CA HIS A 474 9.01 18.97 20.47
C HIS A 474 9.39 18.06 21.64
N SER A 475 10.05 18.58 22.67
CA SER A 475 10.43 17.84 23.88
C SER A 475 9.34 17.75 24.95
N ARG A 476 8.18 18.40 24.77
CA ARG A 476 6.97 18.10 25.57
C ARG A 476 6.35 16.79 25.09
N ARG A 477 6.99 15.69 25.49
CA ARG A 477 6.38 14.37 25.60
C ARG A 477 5.37 14.35 26.73
#